data_AF-Q5JIP7-F1
#
_entry.id   AF-Q5JIP7-F1
#
_cell.length_a   1.000
_cell.length_b   1.000
_cell.length_c   1.000
_cell.angle_alpha   90.00
_cell.angle_beta   90.00
_cell.angle_gamma   90.00
#
_symmetry.space_group_name_H-M   'P 1'
#
loop_
_entity.id
_entity.type
_entity.pdbx_description
1 polymer ?
#
loop_
_entity_poly.entity_id
_entity_poly.type
_entity_poly.pdbx_seq_one_letter_code
_entity_poly.pdbx_strand_id
1 'polypeptide(L)'
;MPKIKVKTLTRQIVELSEKLGLQAVPEYRTPDGTRIDVAILNGDEKILAIELEASFKWFPQRLLYDVVKAQRAGFPELWVVTSMPQKPGWIEGYAEEIGIKLKLIKEKEVLQLFSSLRYLM
;
A
#
# COMPACT_ATOMS: atom_id res chain seq x y z
N MET A 1 17.52 -2.56 14.55
CA MET A 1 16.73 -1.86 13.52
C MET A 1 15.27 -1.89 13.94
N PRO A 2 14.50 -0.78 13.85
CA PRO A 2 13.09 -0.80 14.19
C PRO A 2 12.35 -1.74 13.24
N LYS A 3 11.69 -2.74 13.82
CA LYS A 3 10.89 -3.73 13.11
C LYS A 3 9.49 -3.17 12.97
N ILE A 4 8.97 -3.10 11.75
CA ILE A 4 7.59 -2.67 11.52
C ILE A 4 6.66 -3.54 12.35
N LYS A 5 5.80 -2.91 13.15
CA LYS A 5 4.76 -3.60 13.91
C LYS A 5 3.53 -3.80 13.04
N VAL A 6 3.62 -4.71 12.05
CA VAL A 6 2.60 -4.94 11.01
C VAL A 6 1.17 -4.99 11.56
N LYS A 7 0.92 -5.79 12.61
CA LYS A 7 -0.41 -5.90 13.23
C LYS A 7 -0.92 -4.58 13.81
N THR A 8 -0.04 -3.85 14.52
CA THR A 8 -0.39 -2.55 15.11
C THR A 8 -0.68 -1.53 14.02
N LEU A 9 0.17 -1.49 12.99
CA LEU A 9 0.03 -0.53 11.90
C LEU A 9 -1.23 -0.81 11.06
N THR A 10 -1.51 -2.08 10.77
CA THR A 10 -2.76 -2.51 10.11
C THR A 10 -3.97 -2.01 10.88
N ARG A 11 -4.01 -2.22 12.21
CA ARG A 11 -5.10 -1.76 13.06
C ARG A 11 -5.26 -0.23 13.00
N GLN A 12 -4.16 0.52 13.07
CA GLN A 12 -4.20 1.99 12.99
C GLN A 12 -4.70 2.49 11.63
N ILE A 13 -4.31 1.84 10.52
CA ILE A 13 -4.81 2.17 9.18
C ILE A 13 -6.32 1.92 9.11
N VAL A 14 -6.81 0.80 9.63
CA VAL A 14 -8.25 0.48 9.67
C VAL A 14 -9.02 1.53 10.48
N GLU A 15 -8.58 1.82 11.71
CA GLU A 15 -9.20 2.84 12.58
C GLU A 15 -9.23 4.23 11.94
N LEU A 16 -8.19 4.61 11.19
CA LEU A 16 -8.14 5.89 10.47
C LEU A 16 -9.06 5.88 9.24
N SER A 17 -9.13 4.77 8.51
CA SER A 17 -9.99 4.65 7.33
C SER A 17 -11.46 4.80 7.71
N GLU A 18 -11.90 4.16 8.79
CA GLU A 18 -13.26 4.30 9.33
C GLU A 18 -13.60 5.76 9.65
N LYS A 19 -12.67 6.50 10.28
CA LYS A 19 -12.84 7.93 10.59
C LYS A 19 -12.94 8.82 9.36
N LEU A 20 -12.43 8.36 8.22
CA LEU A 20 -12.50 9.04 6.93
C LEU A 20 -13.73 8.62 6.11
N GLY A 21 -14.58 7.73 6.62
CA GLY A 21 -15.71 7.17 5.87
C GLY A 21 -15.29 6.17 4.79
N LEU A 22 -14.07 5.66 4.86
CA LEU A 22 -13.52 4.66 3.94
C LEU A 22 -13.57 3.27 4.56
N GLN A 23 -13.68 2.25 3.71
CA GLN A 23 -13.57 0.86 4.13
C GLN A 23 -12.13 0.38 3.98
N ALA A 24 -11.53 -0.13 5.05
CA ALA A 24 -10.26 -0.83 5.00
C ALA A 24 -10.46 -2.34 5.16
N VAL A 25 -10.00 -3.13 4.20
CA VAL A 25 -10.05 -4.58 4.22
C VAL A 25 -8.64 -5.14 4.43
N PRO A 26 -8.29 -5.59 5.64
CA PRO A 26 -7.02 -6.26 5.88
C PRO A 26 -6.98 -7.63 5.21
N GLU A 27 -5.78 -8.06 4.80
CA GLU A 27 -5.55 -9.33 4.11
C GLU A 27 -6.47 -9.55 2.89
N TYR A 28 -6.71 -8.48 2.13
CA TYR A 28 -7.55 -8.49 0.95
C TYR A 28 -7.06 -9.53 -0.06
N ARG A 29 -7.95 -10.44 -0.44
CA ARG A 29 -7.69 -11.45 -1.47
C ARG A 29 -8.11 -10.93 -2.83
N THR A 30 -7.18 -10.91 -3.75
CA THR A 30 -7.43 -10.53 -5.14
C THR A 30 -8.13 -11.67 -5.90
N PRO A 31 -8.75 -11.39 -7.07
CA PRO A 31 -9.37 -12.43 -7.89
C PRO A 31 -8.42 -13.55 -8.33
N ASP A 32 -7.12 -13.27 -8.47
CA ASP A 32 -6.10 -14.27 -8.80
C ASP A 32 -5.50 -14.99 -7.57
N GLY A 33 -6.08 -14.79 -6.39
CA GLY A 33 -5.74 -15.49 -5.15
C GLY A 33 -4.55 -14.91 -4.38
N THR A 34 -3.94 -13.84 -4.87
CA THR A 34 -2.88 -13.12 -4.16
C THR A 34 -3.45 -12.30 -3.00
N ARG A 35 -2.56 -11.81 -2.12
CA ARG A 35 -2.94 -11.01 -0.94
C ARG A 35 -2.34 -9.62 -1.03
N ILE A 36 -3.19 -8.62 -0.80
CA ILE A 36 -2.79 -7.25 -0.45
C ILE A 36 -2.95 -7.09 1.06
N ASP A 37 -1.94 -6.52 1.74
CA ASP A 37 -1.96 -6.43 3.20
C ASP A 37 -3.14 -5.59 3.72
N VAL A 38 -3.42 -4.44 3.10
CA VAL A 38 -4.63 -3.65 3.33
C VAL A 38 -5.13 -3.03 2.03
N ALA A 39 -6.40 -3.26 1.72
CA ALA A 39 -7.10 -2.55 0.65
C ALA A 39 -7.97 -1.43 1.22
N ILE A 40 -7.90 -0.23 0.63
CA ILE A 40 -8.74 0.92 0.97
C ILE A 40 -9.76 1.14 -0.14
N LEU A 41 -11.03 1.16 0.23
CA LEU A 41 -12.18 1.22 -0.65
C LEU A 41 -13.12 2.36 -0.28
N ASN A 42 -13.82 2.87 -1.28
CA ASN A 42 -14.95 3.78 -1.13
C ASN A 42 -16.18 3.14 -1.78
N GLY A 43 -16.97 2.39 -1.00
CA GLY A 43 -17.95 1.47 -1.58
C GLY A 43 -17.26 0.40 -2.43
N ASP A 44 -17.66 0.27 -3.69
CA ASP A 44 -17.05 -0.67 -4.65
C ASP A 44 -15.78 -0.11 -5.32
N GLU A 45 -15.49 1.19 -5.13
CA GLU A 45 -14.33 1.84 -5.73
C GLU A 45 -13.04 1.46 -4.99
N LYS A 46 -12.03 1.05 -5.76
CA LYS A 46 -10.69 0.72 -5.26
C LYS A 46 -9.82 1.96 -5.25
N ILE A 47 -9.47 2.45 -4.07
CA ILE A 47 -8.73 3.70 -3.90
C ILE A 47 -7.24 3.45 -3.80
N LEU A 48 -6.84 2.57 -2.87
CA LEU A 48 -5.44 2.40 -2.51
C LEU A 48 -5.15 0.97 -2.04
N ALA A 49 -4.10 0.37 -2.59
CA ALA A 49 -3.48 -0.84 -2.05
C ALA A 49 -2.31 -0.47 -1.14
N ILE A 50 -2.15 -1.17 -0.01
CA ILE A 50 -1.05 -0.97 0.93
C ILE A 50 -0.34 -2.29 1.19
N GLU A 51 0.98 -2.29 1.06
CA GLU A 51 1.87 -3.41 1.41
C GLU A 51 2.78 -3.02 2.57
N LEU A 52 2.85 -3.87 3.60
CA LEU A 52 3.63 -3.62 4.81
C LEU A 52 4.94 -4.44 4.76
N GLU A 53 5.93 -3.92 4.05
CA GLU A 53 7.20 -4.60 3.78
C GLU A 53 8.21 -4.47 4.93
N ALA A 54 8.18 -5.45 5.84
CA ALA A 54 9.06 -5.53 6.99
C ALA A 54 10.47 -6.10 6.69
N SER A 55 10.74 -6.57 5.47
CA SER A 55 12.00 -7.20 5.06
C SER A 55 12.58 -6.53 3.81
N PHE A 56 13.91 -6.42 3.76
CA PHE A 56 14.64 -5.89 2.61
C PHE A 56 15.12 -6.98 1.64
N LYS A 57 14.93 -8.26 2.00
CA LYS A 57 15.36 -9.37 1.18
C LYS A 57 14.53 -9.36 -0.12
N TRP A 58 15.20 -9.26 -1.27
CA TRP A 58 14.57 -9.20 -2.59
C TRP A 58 13.65 -8.00 -2.79
N PHE A 59 13.98 -6.85 -2.18
CA PHE A 59 13.12 -5.67 -2.22
C PHE A 59 12.71 -5.24 -3.64
N PRO A 60 13.61 -5.18 -4.65
CA PRO A 60 13.20 -4.84 -6.02
C PRO A 60 12.21 -5.85 -6.61
N GLN A 61 12.41 -7.15 -6.40
CA GLN A 61 11.51 -8.18 -6.92
C GLN A 61 10.14 -8.14 -6.23
N ARG A 62 10.11 -7.87 -4.92
CA ARG A 62 8.87 -7.69 -4.16
C ARG A 62 8.12 -6.44 -4.63
N LEU A 63 8.83 -5.33 -4.77
CA LEU A 63 8.25 -4.08 -5.24
C LEU A 63 7.62 -4.23 -6.63
N LEU A 64 8.32 -4.89 -7.56
CA LEU A 64 7.76 -5.20 -8.88
C LEU A 64 6.52 -6.09 -8.78
N TYR A 65 6.59 -7.14 -7.95
CA TYR A 65 5.46 -8.04 -7.74
C TYR A 65 4.24 -7.30 -7.16
N ASP A 66 4.44 -6.43 -6.17
CA ASP A 66 3.38 -5.65 -5.55
C ASP A 66 2.74 -4.66 -6.52
N VAL A 67 3.55 -4.01 -7.38
CA VAL A 67 3.07 -3.14 -8.46
C VAL A 67 2.15 -3.92 -9.42
N VAL A 68 2.59 -5.07 -9.92
CA VAL A 68 1.79 -5.91 -10.83
C VAL A 68 0.53 -6.43 -10.12
N LYS A 69 0.66 -6.83 -8.86
CA LYS A 69 -0.45 -7.32 -8.03
C LYS A 69 -1.53 -6.25 -7.84
N ALA A 70 -1.15 -5.02 -7.50
CA ALA A 70 -2.07 -3.90 -7.35
C ALA A 70 -2.77 -3.56 -8.67
N GLN A 71 -2.02 -3.55 -9.79
CA GLN A 71 -2.55 -3.32 -11.14
C GLN A 71 -3.60 -4.36 -11.53
N ARG A 72 -3.29 -5.65 -11.39
CA ARG A 72 -4.23 -6.73 -11.74
C ARG A 72 -5.45 -6.78 -10.83
N ALA A 73 -5.27 -6.35 -9.57
CA ALA A 73 -6.37 -6.17 -8.64
C ALA A 73 -7.20 -4.92 -8.93
N GLY A 74 -6.77 -4.04 -9.83
CA GLY A 74 -7.50 -2.84 -10.26
C GLY A 74 -7.41 -1.66 -9.30
N PHE A 75 -6.35 -1.58 -8.49
CA PHE A 75 -6.06 -0.38 -7.69
C PHE A 75 -5.28 0.64 -8.51
N PRO A 76 -5.59 1.95 -8.43
CA PRO A 76 -4.87 3.00 -9.15
C PRO A 76 -3.60 3.49 -8.41
N GLU A 77 -3.51 3.25 -7.10
CA GLU A 77 -2.40 3.69 -6.26
C GLU A 77 -1.92 2.54 -5.35
N LEU A 78 -0.60 2.44 -5.18
CA LEU A 78 0.06 1.47 -4.31
C LEU A 78 1.00 2.19 -3.35
N TRP A 79 0.80 1.98 -2.05
CA TRP A 79 1.73 2.40 -1.01
C TRP A 79 2.49 1.19 -0.47
N VAL A 80 3.80 1.19 -0.60
CA VAL A 80 4.67 0.21 0.05
C VAL A 80 5.30 0.87 1.27
N VAL A 81 4.88 0.42 2.45
CA VAL A 81 5.34 0.94 3.74
C VAL A 81 6.50 0.08 4.21
N THR A 82 7.68 0.69 4.36
CA THR A 82 8.89 -0.02 4.78
C THR A 82 9.73 0.82 5.75
N SER A 83 10.55 0.17 6.59
CA SER A 83 11.46 0.88 7.49
C SER A 83 12.73 1.37 6.79
N MET A 84 12.98 0.91 5.57
CA MET A 84 14.16 1.24 4.77
C MET A 84 13.80 1.43 3.29
N PRO A 85 13.16 2.56 2.93
CA PRO A 85 12.84 2.81 1.53
C PRO A 85 14.13 2.87 0.72
N GLN A 86 14.23 2.01 -0.29
CA GLN A 86 15.29 2.06 -1.29
C GLN A 86 14.78 2.79 -2.53
N LYS A 87 15.69 3.24 -3.39
CA LYS A 87 15.26 3.82 -4.67
C LYS A 87 14.57 2.73 -5.50
N PRO A 88 13.37 2.98 -6.04
CA PRO A 88 12.62 2.00 -6.82
C PRO A 88 13.30 1.68 -8.17
N GLY A 89 14.15 2.58 -8.68
CA GLY A 89 14.84 2.39 -9.95
C GLY A 89 13.83 2.35 -11.12
N TRP A 90 14.07 1.47 -12.09
CA TRP A 90 13.19 1.33 -13.26
C TRP A 90 11.76 0.92 -12.92
N ILE A 91 11.53 0.35 -11.73
CA ILE A 91 10.20 -0.10 -11.28
C ILE A 91 9.24 1.08 -11.11
N GLU A 92 9.74 2.27 -10.76
CA GLU A 92 8.90 3.48 -10.66
C GLU A 92 8.34 3.88 -12.03
N GLY A 93 9.20 3.94 -13.05
CA GLY A 93 8.76 4.20 -14.43
C GLY A 93 7.83 3.10 -14.95
N TYR A 94 8.15 1.83 -14.67
CA TYR A 94 7.26 0.72 -15.04
C TYR A 94 5.89 0.79 -14.35
N ALA A 95 5.85 1.18 -13.07
CA ALA A 95 4.58 1.37 -12.36
C ALA A 95 3.73 2.45 -13.03
N GLU A 96 4.33 3.58 -13.39
CA GLU A 96 3.66 4.66 -14.12
C GLU A 96 3.14 4.19 -15.49
N GLU A 97 3.97 3.47 -16.26
CA GLU A 97 3.60 2.91 -17.57
C GLU A 97 2.36 2.01 -17.51
N ILE A 98 2.19 1.24 -16.43
CA ILE A 98 1.03 0.35 -16.24
C ILE A 98 -0.12 1.01 -15.45
N GLY A 99 -0.05 2.31 -15.20
CA GLY A 99 -1.11 3.08 -14.56
C GLY A 99 -1.18 2.97 -13.03
N ILE A 100 -0.07 2.61 -12.37
CA ILE A 100 0.05 2.57 -10.91
C ILE A 100 0.85 3.75 -10.40
N LYS A 101 0.21 4.57 -9.57
CA LYS A 101 0.92 5.55 -8.76
C LYS A 101 1.59 4.84 -7.58
N LEU A 102 2.91 4.65 -7.66
CA LEU A 102 3.69 4.01 -6.61
C LEU A 102 4.20 5.03 -5.59
N LYS A 103 4.07 4.73 -4.29
CA LYS A 103 4.75 5.46 -3.22
C LYS A 103 5.48 4.51 -2.28
N LEU A 104 6.77 4.81 -2.03
CA LEU A 104 7.55 4.18 -0.96
C LEU A 104 7.52 5.07 0.27
N ILE A 105 6.93 4.57 1.36
CA ILE A 105 6.63 5.37 2.55
C ILE A 105 7.36 4.78 3.76
N LYS A 106 7.93 5.65 4.62
CA LYS A 106 8.46 5.18 5.90
C LYS A 106 7.33 4.87 6.87
N GLU A 107 7.48 3.82 7.68
CA GLU A 107 6.51 3.45 8.72
C GLU A 107 6.01 4.65 9.56
N LYS A 108 6.91 5.56 9.95
CA LYS A 108 6.56 6.73 10.76
C LYS A 108 5.76 7.81 10.03
N GLU A 109 5.79 7.82 8.70
CA GLU A 109 5.17 8.83 7.85
C GLU A 109 3.78 8.40 7.35
N VAL A 110 3.50 7.09 7.32
CA VAL A 110 2.28 6.57 6.69
C VAL A 110 1.01 7.09 7.35
N LEU A 111 0.93 7.13 8.69
CA LEU A 111 -0.27 7.59 9.39
C LEU A 111 -0.53 9.09 9.14
N GLN A 112 0.54 9.89 9.04
CA GLN A 112 0.44 11.31 8.72
C GLN A 112 -0.05 11.51 7.28
N LEU A 113 0.53 10.81 6.31
CA LEU A 113 0.07 10.85 4.93
C LEU A 113 -1.37 10.38 4.80
N PHE A 114 -1.74 9.28 5.47
CA PHE A 114 -3.09 8.74 5.45
C PHE A 114 -4.13 9.73 5.97
N SER A 115 -3.81 10.47 7.03
CA SER A 115 -4.71 11.50 7.56
C SER A 115 -4.97 12.65 6.58
N SER A 116 -4.07 12.87 5.61
CA SER A 116 -4.23 13.88 4.57
C SER A 116 -5.13 13.46 3.41
N LEU A 117 -5.48 12.16 3.29
CA LEU A 117 -6.42 11.67 2.26
C LEU A 117 -7.79 12.36 2.35
N ARG A 118 -8.16 12.84 3.54
CA ARG A 118 -9.37 13.65 3.76
C ARG A 118 -9.46 14.92 2.91
N TYR A 119 -8.33 15.44 2.42
CA TYR A 119 -8.26 16.68 1.65
C TYR A 119 -8.18 16.46 0.14
N LEU A 120 -8.12 15.19 -0.31
CA LEU A 120 -7.98 14.81 -1.71
C LEU A 120 -9.26 14.18 -2.29
N MET A 121 -10.22 13.85 -1.43
CA MET A 121 -11.58 13.41 -1.76
C MET A 121 -12.56 14.56 -1.55
#